data_AF-A0AAV0JI99-F1
#
_entry.id   AF-A0AAV0JI99-F1
#
_cell.length_a   1.000
_cell.length_b   1.000
_cell.length_c   1.000
_cell.angle_alpha   90.00
_cell.angle_beta   90.00
_cell.angle_gamma   90.00
#
_symmetry.space_group_name_H-M   'P 1'
#
loop_
_entity.id
_entity.type
_entity.pdbx_description
1 polymer ?
#
loop_
_entity_poly.entity_id
_entity_poly.type
_entity_poly.pdbx_seq_one_letter_code
_entity_poly.pdbx_strand_id
1 'polypeptide(L)'
;MASLFRDLSLGQSWRESTPSPPPKLQIQPPPPIMSVRPVAADLECPLGQLASHLTDSDLRSAAYEIFLALTRTSSAKPLSTAATTDPPNHHHNHLPHSPSSSSNSNSSPSLQRSLTSAAASKMKKALGLKSPGSGSKKSPGSGSGSGQGKSKKPLTVGELMRIQMRVPEADDSRVRRALLRISAGQVGRRIETVVLPLELLQQLKSSDFTDHQEFESWQKRTLKVLELGLLSHPRVPLDKSNPTSQRLRQIINAALNKQMETGRNNESMQILRSAVTSLASRSDGSSVLEVAHWADGIPLNLRLYEMLLEACFDVHDDTSIIDEVDELMEFIKKTWTVLGINQMLHNLCFTWVLFHRFVATGQVETDLLDAADGQLLEVAKDAKTTKDAEYSKVLSSTLTAIMGWAEKRLLAYHDTFDSRNSVTMQSIVSLGVAAAKILVEDISNEYRRRRKNDVDVARSRIDTYIRSSLRTAFAQASLYLSISAVHLIDGRRRDKYKDIIFAVICLVHHFT
;
A
#
# COMPACT_ATOMS: atom_id res chain seq x y z
N MET A 1 36.22 18.06 46.54
CA MET A 1 35.54 16.78 46.29
C MET A 1 35.30 16.06 47.60
N ALA A 2 34.24 16.44 48.33
CA ALA A 2 33.72 15.69 49.47
C ALA A 2 32.34 16.28 49.81
N SER A 3 31.30 15.45 49.74
CA SER A 3 29.94 15.83 50.08
C SER A 3 29.33 14.74 50.96
N LEU A 4 28.77 15.20 52.07
CA LEU A 4 27.58 14.69 52.75
C LEU A 4 27.74 13.46 53.63
N PHE A 5 27.70 13.70 54.95
CA PHE A 5 26.89 12.93 55.89
C PHE A 5 26.57 13.77 57.13
N ARG A 6 25.40 13.47 57.73
CA ARG A 6 24.94 13.78 59.11
C ARG A 6 24.34 15.19 59.35
N ASP A 7 23.22 15.36 60.05
CA ASP A 7 22.64 14.60 61.16
C ASP A 7 21.09 14.69 61.26
N LEU A 8 20.52 13.67 61.90
CA LEU A 8 19.16 13.56 62.43
C LEU A 8 19.27 13.46 63.97
N SER A 9 18.57 14.31 64.73
CA SER A 9 17.99 14.01 66.07
C SER A 9 17.05 15.16 66.48
N LEU A 10 15.73 14.95 66.54
CA LEU A 10 14.90 14.53 67.69
C LEU A 10 14.79 15.58 68.82
N GLY A 11 13.57 16.12 68.97
CA GLY A 11 13.12 16.86 70.15
C GLY A 11 11.59 17.00 70.16
N GLN A 12 10.92 16.27 71.05
CA GLN A 12 9.48 16.37 71.32
C GLN A 12 9.17 17.58 72.22
N SER A 13 8.04 18.26 71.99
CA SER A 13 7.29 18.93 73.07
C SER A 13 5.81 19.08 72.68
N TRP A 14 4.94 18.67 73.58
CA TRP A 14 3.49 18.59 73.44
C TRP A 14 2.80 19.96 73.57
N ARG A 15 1.89 20.29 72.66
CA ARG A 15 0.73 21.15 72.97
C ARG A 15 -0.43 20.85 72.03
N GLU A 16 -1.57 20.54 72.64
CA GLU A 16 -2.81 20.11 72.02
C GLU A 16 -3.72 21.32 71.75
N SER A 17 -4.23 21.47 70.52
CA SER A 17 -5.39 22.32 70.19
C SER A 17 -6.07 21.86 68.89
N THR A 18 -7.20 21.16 69.04
CA THR A 18 -8.39 21.05 68.15
C THR A 18 -8.24 21.02 66.61
N PRO A 19 -8.75 19.96 65.92
CA PRO A 19 -8.65 19.85 64.47
C PRO A 19 -9.71 20.67 63.72
N SER A 20 -9.26 21.35 62.67
CA SER A 20 -10.04 21.95 61.58
C SER A 20 -10.79 20.90 60.74
N PRO A 21 -11.93 21.26 60.12
CA PRO A 21 -12.78 20.30 59.40
C PRO A 21 -12.08 19.72 58.15
N PRO A 22 -12.45 18.50 57.72
CA PRO A 22 -11.75 17.83 56.62
C PRO A 22 -11.99 18.57 55.29
N PRO A 23 -11.00 18.57 54.37
CA PRO A 23 -11.17 19.16 53.05
C PRO A 23 -12.23 18.39 52.27
N LYS A 24 -13.13 19.14 51.62
CA LYS A 24 -14.12 18.59 50.69
C LYS A 24 -13.37 17.86 49.57
N LEU A 25 -13.54 16.54 49.49
CA LEU A 25 -13.14 15.75 48.33
C LEU A 25 -13.92 16.25 47.11
N GLN A 26 -13.27 17.06 46.28
CA GLN A 26 -13.71 17.27 44.91
C GLN A 26 -13.63 15.93 44.19
N ILE A 27 -14.79 15.37 43.87
CA ILE A 27 -14.92 14.24 42.95
C ILE A 27 -14.40 14.73 41.61
N GLN A 28 -13.18 14.33 41.25
CA GLN A 28 -12.71 14.44 39.87
C GLN A 28 -13.63 13.59 39.00
N PRO A 29 -14.16 14.12 37.88
CA PRO A 29 -14.91 13.30 36.95
C PRO A 29 -14.00 12.18 36.44
N PRO A 30 -14.57 10.99 36.12
CA PRO A 30 -13.79 9.87 35.61
C PRO A 30 -13.01 10.31 34.37
N PRO A 31 -11.78 9.79 34.16
CA PRO A 31 -11.00 10.12 32.98
C PRO A 31 -11.84 9.81 31.73
N PRO A 32 -11.76 10.66 30.69
CA PRO A 32 -12.53 10.45 29.48
C PRO A 32 -12.20 9.06 28.94
N ILE A 33 -13.26 8.31 28.60
CA ILE A 33 -13.19 7.06 27.84
C ILE A 33 -12.15 7.25 26.76
N MET A 34 -11.07 6.46 26.83
CA MET A 34 -9.97 6.52 25.88
C MET A 34 -10.59 6.53 24.48
N SER A 35 -10.40 7.64 23.78
CA SER A 35 -10.66 7.73 22.35
C SER A 35 -10.01 6.50 21.73
N VAL A 36 -10.82 5.65 21.09
CA VAL A 36 -10.33 4.51 20.31
C VAL A 36 -9.43 5.11 19.25
N ARG A 37 -8.13 5.10 19.53
CA ARG A 37 -7.10 5.49 18.59
C ARG A 37 -7.32 4.58 17.37
N PRO A 38 -7.43 5.13 16.15
CA PRO A 38 -7.66 4.29 14.98
C PRO A 38 -6.57 3.22 14.95
N VAL A 39 -6.99 1.96 14.90
CA VAL A 39 -6.14 0.74 14.95
C VAL A 39 -5.02 0.78 13.90
N ALA A 40 -5.23 1.52 12.81
CA ALA A 40 -4.27 1.77 11.74
C ALA A 40 -3.13 2.75 12.10
N ALA A 41 -3.29 3.62 13.11
CA ALA A 41 -2.28 4.62 13.47
C ALA A 41 -1.00 4.02 14.08
N ASP A 42 -1.03 2.74 14.47
CA ASP A 42 0.10 2.04 15.07
C ASP A 42 0.86 1.12 14.08
N LEU A 43 0.50 1.13 12.78
CA LEU A 43 1.09 0.30 11.74
C LEU A 43 1.83 1.15 10.69
N GLU A 44 3.16 1.22 10.78
CA GLU A 44 4.00 1.91 9.80
C GLU A 44 4.18 1.07 8.53
N CYS A 45 4.25 1.72 7.35
CA CYS A 45 4.46 1.03 6.08
C CYS A 45 5.91 0.48 5.99
N PRO A 46 6.10 -0.84 5.78
CA PRO A 46 7.40 -1.49 5.75
C PRO A 46 8.09 -1.40 4.39
N LEU A 47 7.39 -0.95 3.35
CA LEU A 47 7.91 -0.80 1.98
C LEU A 47 8.86 0.41 1.84
N GLY A 48 9.15 1.07 2.95
CA GLY A 48 10.10 2.18 3.09
C GLY A 48 9.40 3.54 3.16
N GLN A 49 10.01 4.45 3.89
CA GLN A 49 9.54 5.83 4.01
C GLN A 49 10.26 6.68 2.96
N LEU A 50 9.49 7.37 2.12
CA LEU A 50 10.02 8.48 1.33
C LEU A 50 10.16 9.67 2.29
N ALA A 51 11.28 10.38 2.25
CA ALA A 51 11.41 11.65 2.95
C ALA A 51 10.19 12.54 2.61
N SER A 52 9.71 13.35 3.56
CA SER A 52 8.39 14.01 3.63
C SER A 52 8.11 15.05 2.52
N HIS A 53 8.36 14.71 1.26
CA HIS A 53 8.35 15.60 0.11
C HIS A 53 7.19 15.33 -0.86
N LEU A 54 6.56 14.15 -0.80
CA LEU A 54 5.39 13.79 -1.59
C LEU A 54 4.27 13.26 -0.68
N THR A 55 3.04 13.69 -0.94
CA THR A 55 1.84 13.14 -0.30
C THR A 55 1.40 11.84 -0.97
N ASP A 56 0.54 11.05 -0.33
CA ASP A 56 -0.05 9.87 -0.96
C ASP A 56 -0.87 10.23 -2.22
N SER A 57 -1.46 11.44 -2.26
CA SER A 57 -2.12 11.94 -3.48
C SER A 57 -1.12 12.13 -4.63
N ASP A 58 0.06 12.67 -4.32
CA ASP A 58 1.10 12.87 -5.33
C ASP A 58 1.64 11.56 -5.90
N LEU A 59 1.86 10.57 -5.02
CA LEU A 59 2.29 9.22 -5.39
C LEU A 59 1.23 8.53 -6.25
N ARG A 60 -0.05 8.68 -5.88
CA ARG A 60 -1.17 8.14 -6.63
C ARG A 60 -1.26 8.73 -8.04
N SER A 61 -1.13 10.05 -8.18
CA SER A 61 -1.08 10.70 -9.50
C SER A 61 0.11 10.23 -10.33
N ALA A 62 1.31 10.10 -9.73
CA ALA A 62 2.50 9.63 -10.44
C ALA A 62 2.37 8.15 -10.89
N ALA A 63 1.86 7.29 -10.02
CA ALA A 63 1.58 5.89 -10.35
C ALA A 63 0.53 5.76 -11.46
N TYR A 64 -0.52 6.59 -11.43
CA TYR A 64 -1.53 6.64 -12.49
C TYR A 64 -0.95 7.07 -13.84
N GLU A 65 -0.05 8.06 -13.86
CA GLU A 65 0.66 8.50 -15.07
C GLU A 65 1.47 7.34 -15.68
N ILE A 66 2.21 6.59 -14.85
CA ILE A 66 2.96 5.38 -15.28
C ILE A 66 2.01 4.33 -15.86
N PHE A 67 0.93 4.04 -15.14
CA PHE A 67 -0.10 3.09 -15.57
C PHE A 67 -0.65 3.49 -16.94
N LEU A 68 -1.10 4.73 -17.13
CA LEU A 68 -1.62 5.19 -18.42
C LEU A 68 -0.58 5.11 -19.54
N ALA A 69 0.68 5.41 -19.26
CA ALA A 69 1.74 5.38 -20.26
C ALA A 69 1.97 3.96 -20.80
N LEU A 70 2.02 2.95 -19.92
CA LEU A 70 2.36 1.56 -20.27
C LEU A 70 1.17 0.74 -20.79
N THR A 71 -0.04 1.15 -20.45
CA THR A 71 -1.26 0.43 -20.86
C THR A 71 -1.77 0.83 -22.25
N ARG A 72 -1.26 1.95 -22.80
CA ARG A 72 -1.58 2.47 -24.14
C ARG A 72 -0.74 1.88 -25.28
N THR A 73 0.51 1.51 -25.02
CA THR A 73 1.49 1.15 -26.07
C THR A 73 1.26 -0.21 -26.72
N SER A 74 0.36 -1.03 -26.18
CA SER A 74 0.14 -2.42 -26.59
C SER A 74 -0.54 -2.63 -27.97
N SER A 75 -0.79 -1.60 -28.78
CA SER A 75 -1.41 -1.77 -30.11
C SER A 75 -0.65 -1.15 -31.29
N ALA A 76 0.57 -0.62 -31.09
CA ALA A 76 1.34 -0.09 -32.21
C ALA A 76 1.96 -1.23 -33.04
N LYS A 77 1.20 -1.76 -34.01
CA LYS A 77 1.81 -2.47 -35.15
C LYS A 77 2.80 -1.49 -35.81
N PRO A 78 4.06 -1.88 -36.08
CA PRO A 78 4.97 -1.01 -36.79
C PRO A 78 4.42 -0.75 -38.20
N LEU A 79 4.29 0.52 -38.56
CA LEU A 79 3.89 0.92 -39.91
C LEU A 79 5.04 0.56 -40.84
N SER A 80 4.94 -0.59 -41.52
CA SER A 80 5.89 -0.98 -42.54
C SER A 80 5.78 0.01 -43.69
N THR A 81 6.76 0.91 -43.80
CA THR A 81 6.94 1.80 -44.94
C THR A 81 7.35 0.96 -46.15
N ALA A 82 6.39 0.46 -46.91
CA ALA A 82 6.62 0.03 -48.28
C ALA A 82 6.56 1.28 -49.17
N ALA A 83 7.73 1.84 -49.45
CA ALA A 83 7.89 2.72 -50.59
C ALA A 83 7.83 1.84 -51.86
N THR A 84 6.74 1.95 -52.60
CA THR A 84 6.69 1.43 -53.96
C THR A 84 6.50 2.62 -54.89
N THR A 85 7.57 2.93 -55.61
CA THR A 85 7.62 3.83 -56.76
C THR A 85 6.73 3.28 -57.88
N ASP A 86 5.73 4.04 -58.31
CA ASP A 86 5.05 3.85 -59.59
C ASP A 86 5.88 4.45 -60.74
N PRO A 87 5.91 3.82 -61.93
CA PRO A 87 6.05 4.51 -63.20
C PRO A 87 4.69 4.60 -63.93
N PRO A 88 4.47 5.60 -64.80
CA PRO A 88 3.17 5.82 -65.45
C PRO A 88 3.06 5.07 -66.78
N ASN A 89 1.90 4.46 -67.09
CA ASN A 89 1.26 4.57 -68.41
C ASN A 89 -0.08 3.80 -68.59
N HIS A 90 -1.03 4.55 -69.20
CA HIS A 90 -2.07 4.22 -70.19
C HIS A 90 -3.26 3.24 -69.99
N HIS A 91 -4.46 3.82 -70.18
CA HIS A 91 -5.72 3.34 -70.82
C HIS A 91 -6.38 2.00 -70.42
N HIS A 92 -7.62 2.04 -69.91
CA HIS A 92 -8.89 1.93 -70.68
C HIS A 92 -10.14 1.86 -69.76
N ASN A 93 -11.26 2.38 -70.25
CA ASN A 93 -12.61 2.35 -69.67
C ASN A 93 -13.16 0.92 -69.42
N HIS A 94 -13.90 0.72 -68.31
CA HIS A 94 -15.27 0.18 -68.30
C HIS A 94 -15.90 0.19 -66.89
N LEU A 95 -17.11 0.77 -66.77
CA LEU A 95 -18.07 0.66 -65.65
C LEU A 95 -18.82 -0.70 -65.68
N PRO A 96 -19.73 -1.05 -64.72
CA PRO A 96 -19.98 -0.54 -63.34
C PRO A 96 -20.14 -1.68 -62.30
N HIS A 97 -20.29 -1.34 -61.01
CA HIS A 97 -21.36 -1.79 -60.09
C HIS A 97 -20.97 -1.51 -58.62
N SER A 98 -21.73 -0.63 -57.98
CA SER A 98 -21.79 -0.50 -56.51
C SER A 98 -22.80 -1.53 -55.95
N PRO A 99 -22.73 -1.93 -54.66
CA PRO A 99 -23.24 -1.03 -53.62
C PRO A 99 -22.46 -1.03 -52.29
N SER A 100 -22.44 0.17 -51.69
CA SER A 100 -22.46 0.47 -50.24
C SER A 100 -21.67 -0.44 -49.27
N SER A 101 -20.54 0.06 -48.79
CA SER A 101 -20.01 -0.32 -47.48
C SER A 101 -19.73 0.93 -46.64
N SER A 102 -20.49 1.02 -45.56
CA SER A 102 -20.35 1.96 -44.45
C SER A 102 -18.91 1.97 -43.93
N SER A 103 -18.26 3.13 -44.00
CA SER A 103 -16.99 3.39 -43.34
C SER A 103 -17.17 3.39 -41.82
N ASN A 104 -16.86 2.26 -41.18
CA ASN A 104 -16.70 2.17 -39.74
C ASN A 104 -15.25 1.79 -39.44
N SER A 105 -14.34 2.76 -39.57
CA SER A 105 -12.95 2.62 -39.13
C SER A 105 -12.85 2.95 -37.64
N ASN A 106 -13.03 1.94 -36.79
CA ASN A 106 -12.64 2.00 -35.38
C ASN A 106 -11.63 0.89 -35.08
N SER A 107 -10.35 1.24 -35.17
CA SER A 107 -9.25 0.44 -34.60
C SER A 107 -9.16 0.73 -33.10
N SER A 108 -9.45 -0.28 -32.29
CA SER A 108 -9.63 -0.15 -30.84
C SER A 108 -8.32 0.10 -30.07
N PRO A 109 -8.27 1.10 -29.16
CA PRO A 109 -7.26 1.18 -28.10
C PRO A 109 -7.53 0.10 -27.03
N SER A 110 -6.48 -0.59 -26.53
CA SER A 110 -6.56 -1.60 -25.46
C SER A 110 -7.25 -1.12 -24.17
N LEU A 111 -7.16 0.19 -23.88
CA LEU A 111 -7.81 0.85 -22.75
C LEU A 111 -9.30 1.15 -22.95
N GLN A 112 -9.87 0.88 -24.14
CA GLN A 112 -11.29 1.02 -24.42
C GLN A 112 -12.00 -0.33 -24.47
N ARG A 113 -11.35 -1.42 -24.05
CA ARG A 113 -12.03 -2.70 -23.87
C ARG A 113 -13.04 -2.54 -22.73
N SER A 114 -14.33 -2.58 -23.09
CA SER A 114 -15.44 -2.66 -22.15
C SER A 114 -15.24 -3.82 -21.19
N LEU A 115 -15.30 -3.56 -19.89
CA LEU A 115 -15.29 -4.58 -18.85
C LEU A 115 -16.57 -5.42 -18.96
N THR A 116 -16.45 -6.74 -18.83
CA THR A 116 -17.60 -7.67 -18.79
C THR A 116 -17.66 -8.32 -17.41
N SER A 117 -18.47 -7.75 -16.52
CA SER A 117 -18.55 -8.07 -15.09
C SER A 117 -19.29 -9.39 -14.74
N ALA A 118 -19.28 -10.41 -15.62
CA ALA A 118 -20.19 -11.56 -15.50
C ALA A 118 -19.52 -12.91 -15.13
N ALA A 119 -18.19 -12.99 -15.03
CA ALA A 119 -17.49 -14.20 -14.64
C ALA A 119 -16.93 -14.10 -13.20
N ALA A 120 -16.99 -15.18 -12.43
CA ALA A 120 -16.36 -15.23 -11.12
C ALA A 120 -14.84 -15.01 -11.26
N SER A 121 -14.31 -13.97 -10.59
CA SER A 121 -12.88 -13.65 -10.61
C SER A 121 -12.03 -14.84 -10.13
N LYS A 122 -11.01 -15.17 -10.92
CA LYS A 122 -10.03 -16.21 -10.58
C LYS A 122 -9.18 -15.79 -9.39
N MET A 123 -8.78 -14.52 -9.33
CA MET A 123 -8.04 -13.99 -8.19
C MET A 123 -8.87 -14.01 -6.92
N LYS A 124 -10.12 -13.52 -6.94
CA LYS A 124 -10.99 -13.62 -5.75
C LYS A 124 -11.14 -15.07 -5.28
N LYS A 125 -11.34 -16.01 -6.22
CA LYS A 125 -11.40 -17.44 -5.90
C LYS A 125 -10.08 -17.99 -5.32
N ALA A 126 -8.94 -17.60 -5.87
CA ALA A 126 -7.62 -18.02 -5.39
C ALA A 126 -7.30 -17.44 -4.00
N LEU A 127 -7.84 -16.26 -3.69
CA LEU A 127 -7.74 -15.60 -2.40
C LEU A 127 -8.81 -16.06 -1.40
N GLY A 128 -9.73 -16.95 -1.79
CA GLY A 128 -10.83 -17.39 -0.92
C GLY A 128 -11.92 -16.35 -0.68
N LEU A 129 -11.91 -15.22 -1.41
CA LEU A 129 -12.87 -14.14 -1.27
C LEU A 129 -14.20 -14.53 -1.92
N LYS A 130 -15.31 -14.21 -1.25
CA LYS A 130 -16.66 -14.55 -1.71
C LYS A 130 -17.02 -13.75 -2.97
N SER A 131 -17.35 -14.43 -4.06
CA SER A 131 -17.96 -13.80 -5.24
C SER A 131 -19.40 -13.39 -4.94
N PRO A 132 -19.93 -12.31 -5.55
CA PRO A 132 -21.34 -11.98 -5.43
C PRO A 132 -22.18 -13.16 -5.97
N GLY A 133 -22.82 -13.90 -5.07
CA GLY A 133 -23.66 -15.06 -5.40
C GLY A 133 -23.50 -16.29 -4.50
N SER A 134 -22.45 -16.42 -3.69
CA SER A 134 -22.27 -17.62 -2.84
C SER A 134 -22.82 -17.47 -1.41
N GLY A 135 -24.03 -16.91 -1.26
CA GLY A 135 -24.60 -16.65 0.05
C GLY A 135 -26.08 -16.31 0.06
N SER A 136 -26.95 -17.18 -0.47
CA SER A 136 -28.37 -17.21 -0.09
C SER A 136 -29.06 -18.47 -0.61
N LYS A 137 -29.58 -19.29 0.32
CA LYS A 137 -30.53 -20.38 0.04
C LYS A 137 -31.96 -19.82 0.18
N LYS A 138 -32.82 -20.15 -0.79
CA LYS A 138 -34.31 -20.09 -0.82
C LYS A 138 -34.99 -18.71 -0.93
N SER A 139 -35.58 -18.40 -2.08
CA SER A 139 -37.01 -18.65 -2.36
C SER A 139 -37.45 -18.20 -3.78
N PRO A 140 -38.56 -18.73 -4.32
CA PRO A 140 -38.98 -18.58 -5.72
C PRO A 140 -39.99 -17.43 -5.90
N GLY A 141 -40.03 -16.85 -7.11
CA GLY A 141 -41.11 -15.95 -7.50
C GLY A 141 -40.74 -15.10 -8.70
N SER A 142 -41.27 -15.44 -9.87
CA SER A 142 -41.21 -14.60 -11.05
C SER A 142 -42.02 -13.33 -10.85
N GLY A 143 -41.44 -12.19 -11.26
CA GLY A 143 -42.11 -10.90 -11.27
C GLY A 143 -41.38 -9.99 -12.24
N SER A 144 -41.86 -9.95 -13.48
CA SER A 144 -41.44 -8.99 -14.49
C SER A 144 -41.73 -7.57 -13.99
N GLY A 145 -40.69 -6.75 -13.84
CA GLY A 145 -40.77 -5.39 -13.34
C GLY A 145 -39.73 -4.52 -14.03
N SER A 146 -40.16 -3.89 -15.13
CA SER A 146 -39.47 -2.81 -15.82
C SER A 146 -38.96 -1.74 -14.85
N GLY A 147 -37.64 -1.56 -14.79
CA GLY A 147 -36.98 -0.46 -14.10
C GLY A 147 -35.92 0.14 -15.00
N GLN A 148 -36.16 1.37 -15.46
CA GLN A 148 -35.24 2.19 -16.24
C GLN A 148 -33.89 2.38 -15.52
N GLY A 149 -32.95 1.48 -15.78
CA GLY A 149 -31.54 1.69 -15.46
C GLY A 149 -30.94 2.60 -16.53
N LYS A 150 -30.57 3.82 -16.16
CA LYS A 150 -29.66 4.67 -16.94
C LYS A 150 -28.54 3.77 -17.47
N SER A 151 -28.38 3.68 -18.78
CA SER A 151 -27.33 2.89 -19.43
C SER A 151 -25.97 3.36 -18.90
N LYS A 152 -25.43 2.69 -17.88
CA LYS A 152 -24.06 2.89 -17.42
C LYS A 152 -23.20 2.58 -18.65
N LYS A 153 -22.49 3.59 -19.17
CA LYS A 153 -21.49 3.38 -20.20
C LYS A 153 -20.58 2.24 -19.74
N PRO A 154 -20.21 1.29 -20.61
CA PRO A 154 -19.27 0.25 -20.24
C PRO A 154 -18.01 0.90 -19.69
N LEU A 155 -17.72 0.64 -18.41
CA LEU A 155 -16.52 1.11 -17.76
C LEU A 155 -15.33 0.42 -18.42
N THR A 156 -14.29 1.18 -18.71
CA THR A 156 -13.03 0.64 -19.22
C THR A 156 -12.04 0.45 -18.08
N VAL A 157 -11.03 -0.40 -18.24
CA VAL A 157 -9.99 -0.58 -17.21
C VAL A 157 -9.31 0.76 -16.85
N GLY A 158 -9.09 1.64 -17.84
CA GLY A 158 -8.49 2.95 -17.60
C GLY A 158 -9.38 3.89 -16.78
N GLU A 159 -10.70 3.82 -16.98
CA GLU A 159 -11.68 4.58 -16.20
C GLU A 159 -11.86 4.00 -14.80
N LEU A 160 -11.86 2.67 -14.67
CA LEU A 160 -11.87 1.97 -13.39
C LEU A 160 -10.65 2.36 -12.56
N MET A 161 -9.45 2.26 -13.12
CA MET A 161 -8.20 2.66 -12.45
C MET A 161 -8.26 4.13 -12.00
N ARG A 162 -8.79 5.03 -12.85
CA ARG A 162 -8.94 6.45 -12.49
C ARG A 162 -9.83 6.63 -11.27
N ILE A 163 -11.00 5.96 -11.24
CA ILE A 163 -11.96 6.02 -10.13
C ILE A 163 -11.32 5.51 -8.85
N GLN A 164 -10.72 4.30 -8.90
CA GLN A 164 -10.13 3.69 -7.72
C GLN A 164 -8.91 4.48 -7.21
N MET A 165 -8.16 5.09 -8.11
CA MET A 165 -7.07 6.02 -7.77
C MET A 165 -7.52 7.46 -7.51
N ARG A 166 -8.82 7.76 -7.41
CA ARG A 166 -9.34 9.11 -7.09
C ARG A 166 -8.71 10.24 -7.95
N VAL A 167 -8.39 9.95 -9.21
CA VAL A 167 -7.76 10.92 -10.12
C VAL A 167 -8.84 11.78 -10.78
N PRO A 168 -8.75 13.12 -10.75
CA PRO A 168 -9.70 13.99 -11.43
C PRO A 168 -9.78 13.73 -12.95
N GLU A 169 -10.97 13.87 -13.54
CA GLU A 169 -11.17 13.67 -14.99
C GLU A 169 -10.38 14.68 -15.85
N ALA A 170 -10.21 15.92 -15.36
CA ALA A 170 -9.39 16.92 -16.01
C ALA A 170 -7.92 16.48 -16.10
N ASP A 171 -7.40 15.88 -15.02
CA ASP A 171 -6.04 15.36 -14.94
C ASP A 171 -5.83 14.18 -15.89
N ASP A 172 -6.76 13.22 -15.89
CA ASP A 172 -6.75 12.10 -16.84
C ASP A 172 -6.73 12.61 -18.29
N SER A 173 -7.63 13.53 -18.63
CA SER A 173 -7.72 14.11 -19.97
C SER A 173 -6.43 14.83 -20.38
N ARG A 174 -5.80 15.55 -19.46
CA ARG A 174 -4.51 16.25 -19.66
C ARG A 174 -3.37 15.27 -19.89
N VAL A 175 -3.24 14.25 -19.04
CA VAL A 175 -2.22 13.20 -19.17
C VAL A 175 -2.40 12.42 -20.46
N ARG A 176 -3.63 12.03 -20.82
CA ARG A 176 -3.92 11.33 -22.08
C ARG A 176 -3.54 12.15 -23.31
N ARG A 177 -3.78 13.46 -23.31
CA ARG A 177 -3.35 14.36 -24.39
C ARG A 177 -1.83 14.49 -24.45
N ALA A 178 -1.16 14.65 -23.31
CA ALA A 178 0.30 14.70 -23.25
C ALA A 178 0.92 13.42 -23.80
N LEU A 179 0.45 12.24 -23.37
CA LEU A 179 0.93 10.94 -23.85
C LEU A 179 0.77 10.77 -25.36
N LEU A 180 -0.31 11.28 -25.96
CA LEU A 180 -0.47 11.29 -27.43
C LEU A 180 0.64 12.11 -28.12
N ARG A 181 0.96 13.29 -27.58
CA ARG A 181 2.05 14.14 -28.11
C ARG A 181 3.42 13.47 -27.92
N ILE A 182 3.64 12.79 -26.79
CA ILE A 182 4.86 12.00 -26.53
C ILE A 182 4.99 10.90 -27.58
N SER A 183 3.96 10.07 -27.77
CA SER A 183 4.01 8.98 -28.75
C SER A 183 4.24 9.47 -30.19
N ALA A 184 3.63 10.59 -30.58
CA ALA A 184 3.85 11.19 -31.89
C ALA A 184 5.30 11.69 -32.08
N GLY A 185 5.94 12.16 -31.00
CA GLY A 185 7.33 12.63 -31.02
C GLY A 185 8.39 11.53 -30.88
N GLN A 186 8.01 10.31 -30.50
CA GLN A 186 8.90 9.19 -30.13
C GLN A 186 8.80 8.02 -31.14
N VAL A 187 8.85 8.31 -32.44
CA VAL A 187 8.71 7.31 -33.50
C VAL A 187 9.69 6.14 -33.29
N GLY A 188 9.16 4.95 -33.00
CA GLY A 188 9.92 3.70 -32.84
C GLY A 188 10.54 3.45 -31.46
N ARG A 189 10.42 4.38 -30.49
CA ARG A 189 10.91 4.16 -29.12
C ARG A 189 9.81 3.64 -28.22
N ARG A 190 10.14 2.64 -27.38
CA ARG A 190 9.19 2.12 -26.40
C ARG A 190 9.14 3.03 -25.18
N ILE A 191 8.00 3.08 -24.49
CA ILE A 191 7.80 3.98 -23.35
C ILE A 191 8.71 3.60 -22.16
N GLU A 192 9.15 2.35 -22.09
CA GLU A 192 10.12 1.86 -21.09
C GLU A 192 11.50 2.51 -21.28
N THR A 193 11.79 3.09 -22.44
CA THR A 193 13.07 3.74 -22.73
C THR A 193 13.05 5.25 -22.46
N VAL A 194 11.91 5.80 -22.02
CA VAL A 194 11.77 7.23 -21.73
C VAL A 194 11.62 7.50 -20.23
N VAL A 195 12.06 8.68 -19.80
CA VAL A 195 11.79 9.18 -18.46
C VAL A 195 10.45 9.92 -18.48
N LEU A 196 9.38 9.23 -18.08
CA LEU A 196 8.02 9.73 -18.23
C LEU A 196 7.79 11.13 -17.60
N PRO A 197 8.22 11.42 -16.35
CA PRO A 197 8.05 12.75 -15.76
C PRO A 197 8.70 13.86 -16.59
N LEU A 198 9.86 13.59 -17.19
CA LEU A 198 10.58 14.54 -18.05
C LEU A 198 9.82 14.81 -19.36
N GLU A 199 9.24 13.78 -19.97
CA GLU A 199 8.45 13.92 -21.18
C GLU A 199 7.14 14.67 -20.90
N LEU A 200 6.49 14.42 -19.76
CA LEU A 200 5.30 15.17 -19.33
C LEU A 200 5.62 16.65 -19.09
N LEU A 201 6.74 16.97 -18.43
CA LEU A 201 7.22 18.35 -18.28
C LEU A 201 7.31 19.07 -19.62
N GLN A 202 7.88 18.44 -20.65
CA GLN A 202 8.06 19.07 -21.96
C GLN A 202 6.75 19.26 -22.76
N GLN A 203 5.74 18.40 -22.55
CA GLN A 203 4.52 18.39 -23.36
C GLN A 203 3.37 19.19 -22.77
N LEU A 204 3.38 19.44 -21.46
CA LEU A 204 2.35 20.19 -20.76
C LEU A 204 2.77 21.63 -20.53
N LYS A 205 1.87 22.55 -20.88
CA LYS A 205 2.05 24.00 -20.71
C LYS A 205 1.11 24.52 -19.64
N SER A 206 1.36 25.70 -19.11
CA SER A 206 0.46 26.37 -18.15
C SER A 206 -0.97 26.52 -18.68
N SER A 207 -1.15 26.68 -19.99
CA SER A 207 -2.46 26.76 -20.65
C SER A 207 -3.26 25.45 -20.65
N ASP A 208 -2.63 24.32 -20.32
CA ASP A 208 -3.32 23.02 -20.21
C ASP A 208 -4.00 22.84 -18.84
N PHE A 209 -3.85 23.79 -17.90
CA PHE A 209 -4.32 23.74 -16.51
C PHE A 209 -5.42 24.77 -16.26
N THR A 210 -6.22 24.56 -15.22
CA THR A 210 -7.33 25.46 -14.89
C THR A 210 -6.84 26.78 -14.30
N ASP A 211 -5.82 26.70 -13.45
CA ASP A 211 -5.17 27.86 -12.85
C ASP A 211 -3.65 27.67 -12.73
N HIS A 212 -2.99 28.77 -12.36
CA HIS A 212 -1.53 28.79 -12.23
C HIS A 212 -1.03 27.96 -11.03
N GLN A 213 -1.79 27.89 -9.95
CA GLN A 213 -1.42 27.17 -8.74
C GLN A 213 -1.41 25.65 -8.97
N GLU A 214 -2.38 25.14 -9.72
CA GLU A 214 -2.48 23.76 -10.17
C GLU A 214 -1.25 23.40 -11.01
N PHE A 215 -0.87 24.26 -11.97
CA PHE A 215 0.33 24.08 -12.78
C PHE A 215 1.60 24.04 -11.93
N GLU A 216 1.79 24.99 -11.02
CA GLU A 216 2.95 25.01 -10.14
C GLU A 216 3.02 23.78 -9.24
N SER A 217 1.90 23.36 -8.66
CA SER A 217 1.83 22.19 -7.78
C SER A 217 2.17 20.92 -8.55
N TRP A 218 1.62 20.77 -9.75
CA TRP A 218 1.95 19.66 -10.65
C TRP A 218 3.44 19.67 -11.06
N GLN A 219 4.00 20.84 -11.39
CA GLN A 219 5.41 20.97 -11.79
C GLN A 219 6.34 20.59 -10.63
N LYS A 220 6.08 21.12 -9.42
CA LYS A 220 6.84 20.80 -8.21
C LYS A 220 6.81 19.30 -7.90
N ARG A 221 5.62 18.69 -7.93
CA ARG A 221 5.45 17.23 -7.77
C ARG A 221 6.30 16.46 -8.79
N THR A 222 6.21 16.82 -10.07
CA THR A 222 6.91 16.12 -11.16
C THR A 222 8.43 16.20 -11.01
N LEU A 223 8.95 17.37 -10.61
CA LEU A 223 10.37 17.55 -10.29
C LEU A 223 10.80 16.75 -9.06
N LYS A 224 9.95 16.66 -8.02
CA LYS A 224 10.21 15.84 -6.84
C LYS A 224 10.23 14.35 -7.15
N VAL A 225 9.38 13.87 -8.05
CA VAL A 225 9.44 12.47 -8.53
C VAL A 225 10.79 12.21 -9.23
N LEU A 226 11.26 13.13 -10.08
CA LEU A 226 12.59 13.02 -10.71
C LEU A 226 13.73 13.02 -9.68
N GLU A 227 13.65 13.89 -8.67
CA GLU A 227 14.63 13.97 -7.59
C GLU A 227 14.69 12.66 -6.79
N LEU A 228 13.54 12.13 -6.39
CA LEU A 228 13.49 10.89 -5.63
C LEU A 228 14.05 9.71 -6.44
N GLY A 229 13.64 9.58 -7.71
CA GLY A 229 14.01 8.44 -8.53
C GLY A 229 15.47 8.45 -9.00
N LEU A 230 16.01 9.63 -9.37
CA LEU A 230 17.34 9.71 -9.97
C LEU A 230 18.43 10.10 -8.98
N LEU A 231 18.09 10.73 -7.85
CA LEU A 231 19.08 11.28 -6.92
C LEU A 231 19.02 10.68 -5.52
N SER A 232 17.84 10.35 -5.02
CA SER A 232 17.66 9.84 -3.65
C SER A 232 17.64 8.32 -3.61
N HIS A 233 16.96 7.71 -4.57
CA HIS A 233 16.74 6.27 -4.67
C HIS A 233 17.07 5.75 -6.08
N PRO A 234 18.25 6.05 -6.64
CA PRO A 234 18.63 5.49 -7.93
C PRO A 234 18.90 3.98 -7.76
N ARG A 235 18.47 3.17 -8.74
CA ARG A 235 18.80 1.75 -8.78
C ARG A 235 20.31 1.50 -8.75
N VAL A 236 21.06 2.27 -9.55
CA VAL A 236 22.53 2.23 -9.54
C VAL A 236 23.05 3.36 -8.65
N PRO A 237 23.74 3.04 -7.53
CA PRO A 237 24.24 4.05 -6.61
C PRO A 237 25.05 5.15 -7.30
N LEU A 238 24.87 6.38 -6.83
CA LEU A 238 25.59 7.55 -7.32
C LEU A 238 26.82 7.82 -6.47
N ASP A 239 27.92 8.19 -7.12
CA ASP A 239 29.04 8.81 -6.42
C ASP A 239 28.65 10.24 -5.98
N LYS A 240 29.05 10.61 -4.76
CA LYS A 240 28.81 11.93 -4.17
C LYS A 240 29.47 13.06 -4.99
N SER A 241 30.54 12.73 -5.72
CA SER A 241 31.25 13.67 -6.59
C SER A 241 30.63 13.81 -8.00
N ASN A 242 29.56 13.06 -8.31
CA ASN A 242 29.03 13.01 -9.66
C ASN A 242 28.49 14.39 -10.11
N PRO A 243 29.10 15.02 -11.14
CA PRO A 243 28.76 16.39 -11.55
C PRO A 243 27.36 16.48 -12.14
N THR A 244 26.89 15.44 -12.84
CA THR A 244 25.53 15.38 -13.40
C THR A 244 24.49 15.36 -12.29
N SER A 245 24.74 14.63 -11.20
CA SER A 245 23.85 14.59 -10.04
C SER A 245 23.77 15.94 -9.31
N GLN A 246 24.91 16.63 -9.15
CA GLN A 246 24.97 17.96 -8.55
C GLN A 246 24.25 18.99 -9.43
N ARG A 247 24.46 18.91 -10.75
CA ARG A 247 23.77 19.76 -11.72
C ARG A 247 22.26 19.55 -11.67
N LEU A 248 21.78 18.30 -11.61
CA LEU A 248 20.34 18.02 -11.49
C LEU A 248 19.75 18.60 -10.20
N ARG A 249 20.44 18.44 -9.05
CA ARG A 249 20.02 19.04 -7.78
C ARG A 249 19.89 20.56 -7.87
N GLN A 250 20.86 21.23 -8.48
CA GLN A 250 20.84 22.68 -8.65
C GLN A 250 19.64 23.15 -9.50
N ILE A 251 19.38 22.46 -10.62
CA ILE A 251 18.25 22.79 -11.50
C ILE A 251 16.92 22.60 -10.78
N ILE A 252 16.73 21.47 -10.08
CA ILE A 252 15.50 21.18 -9.35
C ILE A 252 15.30 22.21 -8.23
N ASN A 253 16.33 22.51 -7.43
CA ASN A 253 16.23 23.52 -6.39
C ASN A 253 15.91 24.92 -6.94
N ALA A 254 16.53 25.31 -8.06
CA ALA A 254 16.21 26.56 -8.73
C ALA A 254 14.75 26.59 -9.21
N ALA A 255 14.26 25.50 -9.81
CA ALA A 255 12.90 25.36 -10.31
C ALA A 255 11.83 25.31 -9.20
N LEU A 256 12.17 24.79 -8.01
CA LEU A 256 11.29 24.80 -6.84
C LEU A 256 11.15 26.20 -6.23
N ASN A 257 12.20 27.02 -6.32
CA ASN A 257 12.21 28.39 -5.82
C ASN A 257 11.64 29.41 -6.81
N LYS A 258 11.88 29.19 -8.11
CA LYS A 258 11.41 30.04 -9.21
C LYS A 258 10.89 29.14 -10.32
N GLN A 259 9.67 29.42 -10.78
CA GLN A 259 9.03 28.64 -11.83
C GLN A 259 9.94 28.44 -13.05
N MET A 260 10.05 27.19 -13.50
CA MET A 260 10.83 26.83 -14.67
C MET A 260 9.95 26.85 -15.91
N GLU A 261 10.41 27.49 -16.98
CA GLU A 261 9.75 27.40 -18.28
C GLU A 261 10.01 26.03 -18.90
N THR A 262 8.94 25.31 -19.25
CA THR A 262 9.02 23.91 -19.72
C THR A 262 9.12 23.76 -21.23
N GLY A 263 9.27 24.87 -21.97
CA GLY A 263 9.31 24.86 -23.43
C GLY A 263 10.50 24.06 -23.97
N ARG A 264 10.26 23.25 -25.02
CA ARG A 264 11.28 22.39 -25.66
C ARG A 264 12.53 23.15 -26.12
N ASN A 265 12.41 24.43 -26.44
CA ASN A 265 13.54 25.25 -26.93
C ASN A 265 14.22 26.06 -25.81
N ASN A 266 13.79 25.93 -24.56
CA ASN A 266 14.41 26.61 -23.44
C ASN A 266 15.73 25.89 -23.06
N GLU A 267 16.79 26.66 -22.89
CA GLU A 267 18.11 26.18 -22.47
C GLU A 267 18.05 25.42 -21.13
N SER A 268 17.32 25.90 -20.12
CA SER A 268 17.19 25.22 -18.84
C SER A 268 16.54 23.84 -18.97
N MET A 269 15.57 23.71 -19.87
CA MET A 269 14.88 22.44 -20.16
C MET A 269 15.81 21.47 -20.91
N GLN A 270 16.64 21.96 -21.83
CA GLN A 270 17.65 21.13 -22.51
C GLN A 270 18.73 20.64 -21.54
N ILE A 271 19.18 21.52 -20.65
CA ILE A 271 20.12 21.18 -19.59
C ILE A 271 19.50 20.11 -18.66
N LEU A 272 18.26 20.29 -18.21
CA LEU A 272 17.54 19.30 -17.40
C LEU A 272 17.44 17.95 -18.11
N ARG A 273 17.02 17.96 -19.38
CA ARG A 273 16.91 16.75 -20.21
C ARG A 273 18.24 16.01 -20.29
N SER A 274 19.34 16.72 -20.58
CA SER A 274 20.67 16.11 -20.68
C SER A 274 21.09 15.42 -19.37
N ALA A 275 20.86 16.06 -18.22
CA ALA A 275 21.21 15.52 -16.92
C ALA A 275 20.34 14.30 -16.56
N VAL A 276 19.03 14.41 -16.76
CA VAL A 276 18.08 13.33 -16.47
C VAL A 276 18.35 12.11 -17.34
N THR A 277 18.53 12.29 -18.66
CA THR A 277 18.82 11.18 -19.57
C THR A 277 20.13 10.49 -19.21
N SER A 278 21.19 11.25 -18.90
CA SER A 278 22.49 10.69 -18.50
C SER A 278 22.42 9.88 -17.21
N LEU A 279 21.57 10.27 -16.25
CA LEU A 279 21.40 9.53 -14.99
C LEU A 279 20.53 8.29 -15.18
N ALA A 280 19.45 8.40 -15.96
CA ALA A 280 18.51 7.31 -16.20
C ALA A 280 19.05 6.20 -17.11
N SER A 281 20.03 6.50 -17.97
CA SER A 281 20.64 5.52 -18.87
C SER A 281 21.78 4.70 -18.24
N ARG A 282 22.02 4.85 -16.93
CA ARG A 282 23.10 4.12 -16.24
C ARG A 282 22.68 2.66 -16.05
N SER A 283 23.35 1.77 -16.75
CA SER A 283 23.17 0.32 -16.61
C SER A 283 24.28 -0.28 -15.74
N ASP A 284 23.94 -1.31 -14.98
CA ASP A 284 24.86 -2.18 -14.21
C ASP A 284 25.59 -3.19 -15.12
N GLY A 285 25.43 -3.09 -16.45
CA GLY A 285 25.99 -4.02 -17.42
C GLY A 285 25.17 -5.29 -17.61
N SER A 286 24.04 -5.45 -16.88
CA SER A 286 23.19 -6.64 -16.91
C SER A 286 22.07 -6.60 -17.95
N SER A 287 21.75 -5.43 -18.53
CA SER A 287 20.56 -5.29 -19.39
C SER A 287 20.91 -5.28 -20.88
N VAL A 288 20.34 -6.24 -21.62
CA VAL A 288 20.32 -6.30 -23.10
C VAL A 288 19.30 -5.31 -23.69
N LEU A 289 18.36 -4.80 -22.87
CA LEU A 289 17.30 -3.88 -23.27
C LEU A 289 17.58 -2.47 -22.73
N GLU A 290 17.51 -1.47 -23.59
CA GLU A 290 17.68 -0.05 -23.24
C GLU A 290 16.45 0.44 -22.47
N VAL A 291 16.39 0.19 -21.15
CA VAL A 291 15.34 0.68 -20.25
C VAL A 291 15.85 1.92 -19.53
N ALA A 292 14.98 2.92 -19.34
CA ALA A 292 15.29 4.10 -18.56
C ALA A 292 15.08 3.82 -17.06
N HIS A 293 16.16 3.79 -16.30
CA HIS A 293 16.17 3.55 -14.86
C HIS A 293 15.90 4.85 -14.09
N TRP A 294 14.62 5.18 -13.91
CA TRP A 294 14.20 6.41 -13.20
C TRP A 294 13.20 6.18 -12.06
N ALA A 295 12.51 5.04 -12.03
CA ALA A 295 11.48 4.72 -11.03
C ALA A 295 11.61 3.30 -10.46
N ASP A 296 12.76 2.64 -10.67
CA ASP A 296 12.98 1.24 -10.31
C ASP A 296 13.89 1.04 -9.09
N GLY A 297 14.24 2.13 -8.39
CA GLY A 297 14.98 2.06 -7.12
C GLY A 297 14.10 2.12 -5.88
N ILE A 298 14.52 1.41 -4.83
CA ILE A 298 13.82 1.27 -3.55
C ILE A 298 14.12 2.48 -2.63
N PRO A 299 13.11 3.04 -1.93
CA PRO A 299 11.73 2.56 -1.80
C PRO A 299 10.71 3.21 -2.74
N LEU A 300 11.14 4.09 -3.67
CA LEU A 300 10.23 4.80 -4.55
C LEU A 300 9.37 3.85 -5.39
N ASN A 301 10.00 2.84 -5.99
CA ASN A 301 9.30 1.87 -6.82
C ASN A 301 8.20 1.10 -6.06
N LEU A 302 8.49 0.67 -4.83
CA LEU A 302 7.56 -0.07 -3.98
C LEU A 302 6.38 0.81 -3.57
N ARG A 303 6.63 2.07 -3.22
CA ARG A 303 5.56 3.02 -2.86
C ARG A 303 4.66 3.36 -4.05
N LEU A 304 5.22 3.53 -5.25
CA LEU A 304 4.42 3.71 -6.47
C LEU A 304 3.61 2.44 -6.78
N TYR A 305 4.19 1.26 -6.59
CA TYR A 305 3.50 0.00 -6.84
C TYR A 305 2.38 -0.27 -5.82
N GLU A 306 2.58 0.09 -4.55
CA GLU A 306 1.56 0.04 -3.50
C GLU A 306 0.33 0.87 -3.88
N MET A 307 0.52 2.09 -4.38
CA MET A 307 -0.59 2.93 -4.87
C MET A 307 -1.37 2.28 -6.03
N LEU A 308 -0.70 1.50 -6.88
CA LEU A 308 -1.36 0.75 -7.96
C LEU A 308 -2.18 -0.43 -7.40
N LEU A 309 -1.64 -1.17 -6.42
CA LEU A 309 -2.32 -2.29 -5.79
C LEU A 309 -3.51 -1.85 -4.94
N GLU A 310 -3.45 -0.67 -4.32
CA GLU A 310 -4.57 -0.08 -3.59
C GLU A 310 -5.80 0.16 -4.48
N ALA A 311 -5.60 0.32 -5.80
CA ALA A 311 -6.69 0.47 -6.76
C ALA A 311 -7.51 -0.82 -6.98
N CYS A 312 -7.09 -1.96 -6.42
CA CYS A 312 -7.86 -3.20 -6.45
C CYS A 312 -9.04 -3.22 -5.46
N PHE A 313 -9.11 -2.29 -4.51
CA PHE A 313 -10.17 -2.18 -3.51
C PHE A 313 -11.18 -1.12 -3.94
N ASP A 314 -12.47 -1.34 -3.64
CA ASP A 314 -13.52 -0.40 -4.02
C ASP A 314 -13.44 0.88 -3.18
N VAL A 315 -13.32 2.02 -3.85
CA VAL A 315 -13.31 3.35 -3.25
C VAL A 315 -14.59 3.69 -2.46
N HIS A 316 -15.70 3.01 -2.73
CA HIS A 316 -16.97 3.19 -2.01
C HIS A 316 -17.15 2.17 -0.87
N ASP A 317 -16.38 1.08 -0.89
CA ASP A 317 -16.45 -0.01 0.08
C ASP A 317 -15.03 -0.59 0.28
N ASP A 318 -14.25 0.06 1.14
CA ASP A 318 -12.81 -0.23 1.34
C ASP A 318 -12.54 -1.68 1.81
N THR A 319 -13.57 -2.41 2.25
CA THR A 319 -13.53 -3.82 2.64
C THR A 319 -13.55 -4.79 1.47
N SER A 320 -14.01 -4.34 0.29
CA SER A 320 -14.28 -5.18 -0.86
C SER A 320 -13.23 -5.00 -1.96
N ILE A 321 -12.83 -6.12 -2.56
CA ILE A 321 -12.04 -6.12 -3.80
C ILE A 321 -13.01 -5.95 -4.99
N ILE A 322 -12.64 -5.13 -5.97
CA ILE A 322 -13.45 -4.91 -7.18
C ILE A 322 -13.65 -6.22 -7.98
N ASP A 323 -14.77 -6.34 -8.70
CA ASP A 323 -15.06 -7.56 -9.48
C ASP A 323 -14.07 -7.78 -10.63
N GLU A 324 -13.59 -6.70 -11.26
CA GLU A 324 -12.67 -6.70 -12.39
C GLU A 324 -11.19 -6.72 -11.99
N VAL A 325 -10.88 -7.27 -10.80
CA VAL A 325 -9.53 -7.28 -10.26
C VAL A 325 -8.56 -8.10 -11.12
N ASP A 326 -9.04 -9.14 -11.81
CA ASP A 326 -8.20 -9.95 -12.72
C ASP A 326 -7.75 -9.11 -13.93
N GLU A 327 -8.69 -8.41 -14.58
CA GLU A 327 -8.34 -7.50 -15.67
C GLU A 327 -7.43 -6.38 -15.17
N LEU A 328 -7.78 -5.73 -14.05
CA LEU A 328 -7.00 -4.62 -13.51
C LEU A 328 -5.57 -5.05 -13.20
N MET A 329 -5.39 -6.22 -12.57
CA MET A 329 -4.08 -6.75 -12.23
C MET A 329 -3.24 -7.01 -13.49
N GLU A 330 -3.83 -7.54 -14.57
CA GLU A 330 -3.12 -7.75 -15.83
C GLU A 330 -2.52 -6.44 -16.36
N PHE A 331 -3.25 -5.32 -16.24
CA PHE A 331 -2.76 -4.01 -16.64
C PHE A 331 -1.75 -3.43 -15.63
N ILE A 332 -1.93 -3.64 -14.32
CA ILE A 332 -0.94 -3.25 -13.30
C ILE A 332 0.40 -3.93 -13.56
N LYS A 333 0.41 -5.23 -13.94
CA LYS A 333 1.64 -5.96 -14.26
C LYS A 333 2.43 -5.38 -15.44
N LYS A 334 1.80 -4.59 -16.33
CA LYS A 334 2.51 -3.87 -17.40
C LYS A 334 3.45 -2.79 -16.86
N THR A 335 3.28 -2.37 -15.60
CA THR A 335 4.14 -1.37 -14.95
C THR A 335 5.47 -1.92 -14.44
N TRP A 336 5.58 -3.26 -14.37
CA TRP A 336 6.72 -3.94 -13.75
C TRP A 336 8.07 -3.58 -14.35
N THR A 337 8.15 -3.38 -15.66
CA THR A 337 9.39 -3.05 -16.35
C THR A 337 9.95 -1.69 -15.95
N VAL A 338 9.09 -0.69 -15.77
CA VAL A 338 9.47 0.67 -15.36
C VAL A 338 9.74 0.77 -13.86
N LEU A 339 9.03 -0.01 -13.06
CA LEU A 339 9.17 -0.02 -11.60
C LEU A 339 10.20 -1.05 -11.09
N GLY A 340 10.79 -1.87 -11.96
CA GLY A 340 11.69 -2.95 -11.54
C GLY A 340 11.02 -3.99 -10.63
N ILE A 341 9.71 -4.21 -10.80
CA ILE A 341 8.94 -5.18 -10.01
C ILE A 341 9.02 -6.55 -10.68
N ASN A 342 9.17 -7.59 -9.86
CA ASN A 342 9.07 -8.97 -10.29
C ASN A 342 7.95 -9.69 -9.53
N GLN A 343 7.67 -10.94 -9.89
CA GLN A 343 6.60 -11.72 -9.27
C GLN A 343 6.78 -11.84 -7.74
N MET A 344 8.01 -11.97 -7.25
CA MET A 344 8.30 -12.14 -5.83
C MET A 344 8.01 -10.87 -5.03
N LEU A 345 8.48 -9.71 -5.51
CA LEU A 345 8.17 -8.41 -4.92
C LEU A 345 6.67 -8.14 -4.97
N HIS A 346 5.99 -8.55 -6.04
CA HIS A 346 4.54 -8.45 -6.11
C HIS A 346 3.83 -9.31 -5.05
N ASN A 347 4.20 -10.58 -4.87
CA ASN A 347 3.62 -11.44 -3.84
C ASN A 347 3.76 -10.80 -2.45
N LEU A 348 4.94 -10.25 -2.16
CA LEU A 348 5.22 -9.57 -0.90
C LEU A 348 4.40 -8.27 -0.72
N CYS A 349 4.40 -7.38 -1.73
CA CYS A 349 3.64 -6.13 -1.67
C CYS A 349 2.13 -6.39 -1.61
N PHE A 350 1.64 -7.41 -2.30
CA PHE A 350 0.21 -7.74 -2.30
C PHE A 350 -0.23 -8.36 -0.98
N THR A 351 0.61 -9.21 -0.37
CA THR A 351 0.42 -9.67 1.02
C THR A 351 0.30 -8.48 1.97
N TRP A 352 1.22 -7.52 1.87
CA TRP A 352 1.19 -6.30 2.68
C TRP A 352 -0.10 -5.51 2.47
N VAL A 353 -0.51 -5.24 1.23
CA VAL A 353 -1.69 -4.42 0.95
C VAL A 353 -2.98 -5.10 1.44
N LEU A 354 -3.11 -6.43 1.28
CA LEU A 354 -4.25 -7.19 1.83
C LEU A 354 -4.31 -7.08 3.36
N PHE A 355 -3.18 -7.30 4.03
CA PHE A 355 -3.08 -7.19 5.48
C PHE A 355 -3.35 -5.76 5.96
N HIS A 356 -2.70 -4.76 5.35
CA HIS A 356 -2.88 -3.36 5.68
C HIS A 356 -4.35 -2.96 5.52
N ARG A 357 -5.03 -3.43 4.47
CA ARG A 357 -6.45 -3.15 4.26
C ARG A 357 -7.32 -3.76 5.36
N PHE A 358 -7.09 -5.01 5.75
CA PHE A 358 -7.77 -5.63 6.89
C PHE A 358 -7.62 -4.82 8.18
N VAL A 359 -6.41 -4.31 8.46
CA VAL A 359 -6.16 -3.47 9.63
C VAL A 359 -6.88 -2.12 9.52
N ALA A 360 -6.80 -1.48 8.35
CA ALA A 360 -7.40 -0.17 8.10
C ALA A 360 -8.93 -0.18 8.18
N THR A 361 -9.58 -1.28 7.78
CA THR A 361 -11.03 -1.46 7.86
C THR A 361 -11.52 -1.93 9.23
N GLY A 362 -10.66 -1.90 10.26
CA GLY A 362 -11.05 -2.19 11.64
C GLY A 362 -11.17 -3.68 11.96
N GLN A 363 -10.49 -4.55 11.20
CA GLN A 363 -10.47 -6.01 11.42
C GLN A 363 -11.82 -6.70 11.17
N VAL A 364 -12.69 -6.11 10.36
CA VAL A 364 -14.04 -6.63 10.08
C VAL A 364 -14.03 -7.77 9.07
N GLU A 365 -13.15 -7.70 8.07
CA GLU A 365 -13.11 -8.67 6.96
C GLU A 365 -12.02 -9.74 7.15
N THR A 366 -12.37 -10.83 7.82
CA THR A 366 -11.46 -11.97 7.98
C THR A 366 -11.04 -12.58 6.65
N ASP A 367 -11.88 -12.49 5.62
CA ASP A 367 -11.57 -12.99 4.27
C ASP A 367 -10.31 -12.30 3.68
N LEU A 368 -10.08 -11.01 3.97
CA LEU A 368 -8.86 -10.30 3.55
C LEU A 368 -7.61 -10.79 4.31
N LEU A 369 -7.78 -11.11 5.59
CA LEU A 369 -6.71 -11.66 6.42
C LEU A 369 -6.33 -13.08 5.96
N ASP A 370 -7.33 -13.90 5.66
CA ASP A 370 -7.14 -15.26 5.12
C ASP A 370 -6.49 -15.20 3.73
N ALA A 371 -6.87 -14.22 2.90
CA ALA A 371 -6.20 -13.95 1.62
C ALA A 371 -4.72 -13.57 1.80
N ALA A 372 -4.39 -12.73 2.79
CA ALA A 372 -3.02 -12.38 3.12
C ALA A 372 -2.22 -13.59 3.62
N ASP A 373 -2.81 -14.44 4.46
CA ASP A 373 -2.20 -15.69 4.93
C ASP A 373 -1.97 -16.68 3.77
N GLY A 374 -2.93 -16.77 2.85
CA GLY A 374 -2.77 -17.53 1.61
C GLY A 374 -1.62 -17.02 0.73
N GLN A 375 -1.46 -15.70 0.60
CA GLN A 375 -0.33 -15.10 -0.15
C GLN A 375 1.02 -15.30 0.56
N LEU A 376 1.06 -15.35 1.89
CA LEU A 376 2.28 -15.67 2.64
C LEU A 376 2.87 -17.04 2.27
N LEU A 377 2.06 -18.00 1.80
CA LEU A 377 2.55 -19.29 1.31
C LEU A 377 3.43 -19.14 0.06
N GLU A 378 3.09 -18.22 -0.85
CA GLU A 378 3.93 -17.92 -2.01
C GLU A 378 5.19 -17.15 -1.59
N VAL A 379 5.05 -16.18 -0.68
CA VAL A 379 6.19 -15.46 -0.10
C VAL A 379 7.17 -16.41 0.60
N ALA A 380 6.68 -17.43 1.30
CA ALA A 380 7.51 -18.46 1.94
C ALA A 380 8.30 -19.29 0.92
N LYS A 381 7.72 -19.58 -0.26
CA LYS A 381 8.44 -20.27 -1.35
C LYS A 381 9.49 -19.35 -1.96
N ASP A 382 9.13 -18.10 -2.21
CA ASP A 382 10.02 -17.08 -2.78
C ASP A 382 11.25 -16.86 -1.90
N ALA A 383 11.06 -16.70 -0.58
CA ALA A 383 12.13 -16.53 0.40
C ALA A 383 13.15 -17.70 0.41
N LYS A 384 12.72 -18.92 0.09
CA LYS A 384 13.61 -20.11 0.05
C LYS A 384 14.46 -20.18 -1.20
N THR A 385 14.01 -19.55 -2.28
CA THR A 385 14.63 -19.70 -3.61
C THR A 385 15.55 -18.56 -3.96
N THR A 386 15.27 -17.36 -3.44
CA THR A 386 16.03 -16.16 -3.77
C THR A 386 17.28 -15.95 -2.92
N LYS A 387 18.19 -15.17 -3.48
CA LYS A 387 19.41 -14.68 -2.80
C LYS A 387 19.58 -13.17 -2.99
N ASP A 388 18.52 -12.50 -3.43
CA ASP A 388 18.53 -11.07 -3.65
C ASP A 388 18.49 -10.34 -2.30
N ALA A 389 19.57 -9.62 -1.99
CA ALA A 389 19.72 -8.88 -0.74
C ALA A 389 18.68 -7.75 -0.60
N GLU A 390 18.27 -7.12 -1.71
CA GLU A 390 17.23 -6.08 -1.67
C GLU A 390 15.87 -6.69 -1.32
N TYR A 391 15.54 -7.82 -1.93
CA TYR A 391 14.33 -8.58 -1.59
C TYR A 391 14.32 -9.00 -0.11
N SER A 392 15.40 -9.61 0.39
CA SER A 392 15.48 -10.06 1.80
C SER A 392 15.30 -8.91 2.79
N LYS A 393 15.80 -7.70 2.47
CA LYS A 393 15.59 -6.51 3.30
C LYS A 393 14.12 -6.10 3.36
N VAL A 394 13.45 -6.04 2.21
CA VAL A 394 12.02 -5.68 2.12
C VAL A 394 11.15 -6.77 2.78
N LEU A 395 11.48 -8.04 2.56
CA LEU A 395 10.85 -9.19 3.20
C LEU A 395 10.92 -9.08 4.73
N SER A 396 12.13 -8.91 5.27
CA SER A 396 12.36 -8.78 6.70
C SER A 396 11.58 -7.62 7.31
N SER A 397 11.61 -6.44 6.67
CA SER A 397 10.84 -5.27 7.09
C SER A 397 9.33 -5.55 7.13
N THR A 398 8.81 -6.15 6.06
CA THR A 398 7.37 -6.42 5.89
C THR A 398 6.86 -7.46 6.90
N LEU A 399 7.55 -8.58 7.02
CA LEU A 399 7.16 -9.63 7.96
C LEU A 399 7.32 -9.19 9.41
N THR A 400 8.31 -8.36 9.73
CA THR A 400 8.46 -7.79 11.07
C THR A 400 7.30 -6.86 11.42
N ALA A 401 6.82 -6.05 10.47
CA ALA A 401 5.65 -5.20 10.68
C ALA A 401 4.37 -6.02 10.92
N ILE A 402 4.12 -7.04 10.09
CA ILE A 402 2.98 -7.95 10.25
C ILE A 402 3.04 -8.68 11.59
N MET A 403 4.19 -9.31 11.88
CA MET A 403 4.41 -10.05 13.13
C MET A 403 4.28 -9.14 14.35
N GLY A 404 4.94 -7.97 14.34
CA GLY A 404 4.89 -7.03 15.45
C GLY A 404 3.48 -6.50 15.73
N TRP A 405 2.68 -6.28 14.68
CA TRP A 405 1.26 -5.91 14.84
C TRP A 405 0.42 -7.03 15.45
N ALA A 406 0.65 -8.28 15.04
CA ALA A 406 -0.03 -9.45 15.58
C ALA A 406 0.37 -9.69 17.04
N GLU A 407 1.67 -9.65 17.35
CA GLU A 407 2.23 -9.90 18.68
C GLU A 407 1.69 -8.94 19.74
N LYS A 408 1.58 -7.64 19.41
CA LYS A 408 1.00 -6.64 20.33
C LYS A 408 -0.38 -7.03 20.85
N ARG A 409 -1.19 -7.72 20.03
CA ARG A 409 -2.54 -8.18 20.37
C ARG A 409 -2.52 -9.53 21.07
N LEU A 410 -1.69 -10.44 20.57
CA LEU A 410 -1.62 -11.82 21.08
C LEU A 410 -0.98 -11.92 22.47
N LEU A 411 -0.05 -11.03 22.81
CA LEU A 411 0.60 -11.00 24.14
C LEU A 411 -0.36 -10.63 25.28
N ALA A 412 -1.50 -10.01 24.96
CA ALA A 412 -2.57 -9.66 25.88
C ALA A 412 -3.94 -10.07 25.30
N TYR A 413 -4.01 -11.28 24.72
CA TYR A 413 -5.20 -11.70 23.97
C TYR A 413 -6.48 -11.76 24.83
N HIS A 414 -6.39 -11.98 26.15
CA HIS A 414 -7.57 -11.95 27.03
C HIS A 414 -8.20 -10.55 27.13
N ASP A 415 -7.41 -9.50 26.87
CA ASP A 415 -7.89 -8.11 26.86
C ASP A 415 -8.32 -7.66 25.45
N THR A 416 -7.74 -8.30 24.42
CA THR A 416 -7.92 -7.90 23.02
C THR A 416 -9.04 -8.67 22.32
N PHE A 417 -9.26 -9.91 22.72
CA PHE A 417 -10.21 -10.82 22.09
C PHE A 417 -11.24 -11.33 23.10
N ASP A 418 -12.47 -11.51 22.61
CA ASP A 418 -13.60 -12.08 23.34
C ASP A 418 -14.17 -13.29 22.56
N SER A 419 -15.27 -13.85 23.05
CA SER A 419 -15.92 -14.97 22.39
C SER A 419 -16.43 -14.65 20.97
N ARG A 420 -16.66 -13.38 20.64
CA ARG A 420 -17.24 -12.92 19.38
C ARG A 420 -16.20 -12.79 18.27
N ASN A 421 -14.94 -12.52 18.60
CA ASN A 421 -13.84 -12.37 17.64
C ASN A 421 -12.77 -13.48 17.73
N SER A 422 -13.13 -14.62 18.33
CA SER A 422 -12.26 -15.80 18.46
C SER A 422 -11.77 -16.35 17.11
N VAL A 423 -12.60 -16.29 16.05
CA VAL A 423 -12.20 -16.68 14.68
C VAL A 423 -11.12 -15.74 14.14
N THR A 424 -11.28 -14.43 14.33
CA THR A 424 -10.29 -13.42 13.95
C THR A 424 -8.97 -13.64 14.70
N MET A 425 -9.03 -13.98 15.99
CA MET A 425 -7.83 -14.33 16.77
C MET A 425 -7.09 -15.51 16.14
N GLN A 426 -7.80 -16.57 15.74
CA GLN A 426 -7.20 -17.73 15.09
C GLN A 426 -6.45 -17.35 13.80
N SER A 427 -7.07 -16.56 12.93
CA SER A 427 -6.42 -16.09 11.69
C SER A 427 -5.22 -15.18 11.98
N ILE A 428 -5.28 -14.31 12.99
CA ILE A 428 -4.15 -13.45 13.41
C ILE A 428 -2.97 -14.30 13.94
N VAL A 429 -3.25 -15.34 14.72
CA VAL A 429 -2.22 -16.29 15.19
C VAL A 429 -1.57 -17.00 14.00
N SER A 430 -2.38 -17.49 13.04
CA SER A 430 -1.87 -18.15 11.82
C SER A 430 -0.89 -17.25 11.08
N LEU A 431 -1.32 -16.04 10.74
CA LEU A 431 -0.53 -15.06 10.00
C LEU A 431 0.75 -14.67 10.73
N GLY A 432 0.65 -14.33 12.02
CA GLY A 432 1.80 -13.90 12.83
C GLY A 432 2.84 -15.01 12.99
N VAL A 433 2.40 -16.25 13.18
CA VAL A 433 3.29 -17.42 13.26
C VAL A 433 3.91 -17.75 11.90
N ALA A 434 3.16 -17.64 10.80
CA ALA A 434 3.67 -17.82 9.46
C ALA A 434 4.78 -16.81 9.15
N ALA A 435 4.55 -15.52 9.42
CA ALA A 435 5.57 -14.47 9.28
C ALA A 435 6.82 -14.76 10.12
N ALA A 436 6.66 -15.16 11.39
CA ALA A 436 7.76 -15.51 12.28
C ALA A 436 8.59 -16.70 11.75
N LYS A 437 7.94 -17.73 11.20
CA LYS A 437 8.62 -18.88 10.60
C LYS A 437 9.47 -18.48 9.41
N ILE A 438 8.91 -17.68 8.49
CA ILE A 438 9.64 -17.22 7.30
C ILE A 438 10.86 -16.39 7.72
N LEU A 439 10.70 -15.47 8.68
CA LEU A 439 11.82 -14.67 9.22
C LEU A 439 12.93 -15.54 9.80
N VAL A 440 12.60 -16.53 10.63
CA VAL A 440 13.60 -17.42 11.25
C VAL A 440 14.31 -18.27 10.19
N GLU A 441 13.58 -18.78 9.19
CA GLU A 441 14.17 -19.54 8.09
C GLU A 441 15.09 -18.67 7.20
N ASP A 442 14.70 -17.44 6.89
CA ASP A 442 15.49 -16.48 6.11
C ASP A 442 16.80 -16.09 6.84
N ILE A 443 16.71 -15.74 8.13
CA ILE A 443 17.88 -15.43 8.99
C ILE A 443 18.79 -16.66 9.18
N SER A 444 18.22 -17.86 9.31
CA SER A 444 18.99 -19.09 9.50
C SER A 444 19.75 -19.54 8.25
N ASN A 445 19.26 -19.19 7.05
CA ASN A 445 19.97 -19.37 5.79
C ASN A 445 21.22 -18.48 5.71
N GLU A 446 21.18 -17.28 6.29
CA GLU A 446 22.32 -16.35 6.34
C GLU A 446 23.40 -16.81 7.32
N TYR A 447 23.07 -17.52 8.42
CA TYR A 447 24.03 -17.80 9.48
C TYR A 447 24.53 -19.25 9.63
N ARG A 448 23.80 -20.34 9.30
CA ARG A 448 24.40 -21.69 9.44
C ARG A 448 23.63 -22.89 8.89
N ARG A 449 24.37 -23.62 8.05
CA ARG A 449 24.34 -25.08 7.85
C ARG A 449 24.79 -25.90 9.09
N ARG A 450 24.68 -25.40 10.33
CA ARG A 450 25.08 -26.15 11.54
C ARG A 450 24.12 -25.93 12.72
N ARG A 451 23.61 -27.06 13.20
CA ARG A 451 22.66 -27.31 14.30
C ARG A 451 21.20 -27.05 13.95
N LYS A 452 20.56 -28.14 13.51
CA LYS A 452 19.12 -28.40 13.59
C LYS A 452 18.69 -28.45 15.06
N ASN A 453 18.66 -27.30 15.74
CA ASN A 453 17.79 -27.12 16.88
C ASN A 453 16.47 -26.66 16.30
N ASP A 454 15.64 -27.63 15.92
CA ASP A 454 14.27 -27.42 15.45
C ASP A 454 13.43 -27.01 16.68
N VAL A 455 13.68 -25.80 17.19
CA VAL A 455 12.75 -25.18 18.13
C VAL A 455 11.53 -24.86 17.29
N ASP A 456 10.44 -25.58 17.52
CA ASP A 456 9.16 -25.31 16.87
C ASP A 456 8.78 -23.85 17.14
N VAL A 457 9.06 -23.00 16.15
CA VAL A 457 8.88 -21.54 16.22
C VAL A 457 7.43 -21.22 16.53
N ALA A 458 6.48 -21.99 15.99
CA ALA A 458 5.06 -21.83 16.28
C ALA A 458 4.79 -22.10 17.75
N ARG A 459 5.20 -23.26 18.26
CA ARG A 459 4.95 -23.64 19.65
C ARG A 459 5.59 -22.66 20.63
N SER A 460 6.83 -22.22 20.37
CA SER A 460 7.54 -21.26 21.22
C SER A 460 6.82 -19.91 21.29
N ARG A 461 6.38 -19.38 20.13
CA ARG A 461 5.64 -18.11 20.05
C ARG A 461 4.28 -18.21 20.74
N ILE A 462 3.51 -19.27 20.45
CA ILE A 462 2.19 -19.49 21.05
C ILE A 462 2.29 -19.65 22.57
N ASP A 463 3.26 -20.41 23.09
CA ASP A 463 3.49 -20.54 24.54
C ASP A 463 3.82 -19.19 25.18
N THR A 464 4.62 -18.36 24.50
CA THR A 464 4.92 -16.99 24.96
C THR A 464 3.66 -16.12 25.05
N TYR A 465 2.81 -16.15 24.02
CA TYR A 465 1.54 -15.40 24.01
C TYR A 465 0.62 -15.86 25.14
N ILE A 466 0.47 -17.17 25.33
CA ILE A 466 -0.35 -17.76 26.39
C ILE A 466 0.14 -17.33 27.77
N ARG A 467 1.43 -17.50 28.07
CA ARG A 467 2.00 -17.14 29.37
C ARG A 467 1.90 -15.63 29.64
N SER A 468 2.21 -14.80 28.65
CA SER A 468 2.13 -13.34 28.78
C SER A 468 0.70 -12.88 29.08
N SER A 469 -0.25 -13.38 28.30
CA SER A 469 -1.65 -13.00 28.42
C SER A 469 -2.26 -13.48 29.75
N LEU A 470 -2.00 -14.73 30.15
CA LEU A 470 -2.44 -15.27 31.45
C LEU A 470 -1.86 -14.49 32.63
N ARG A 471 -0.57 -14.13 32.56
CA ARG A 471 0.07 -13.33 33.61
C ARG A 471 -0.61 -11.96 33.75
N THR A 472 -0.94 -11.34 32.63
CA THR A 472 -1.62 -10.04 32.59
C THR A 472 -3.04 -10.14 33.15
N ALA A 473 -3.82 -11.12 32.68
CA ALA A 473 -5.18 -11.36 33.14
C ALA A 473 -5.24 -11.70 34.64
N PHE A 474 -4.31 -12.51 35.14
CA PHE A 474 -4.21 -12.83 36.57
C PHE A 474 -3.89 -11.59 37.42
N ALA A 475 -2.97 -10.74 36.97
CA ALA A 475 -2.62 -9.50 37.66
C ALA A 475 -3.83 -8.55 37.72
N GLN A 476 -4.60 -8.42 36.65
CA GLN A 476 -5.82 -7.62 36.62
C GLN A 476 -6.89 -8.18 37.57
N ALA A 477 -7.17 -9.47 37.50
CA ALA A 477 -8.17 -10.11 38.37
C ALA A 477 -7.81 -9.95 39.87
N SER A 478 -6.53 -10.10 40.22
CA SER A 478 -6.04 -9.87 41.58
C SER A 478 -6.25 -8.43 42.04
N LEU A 479 -6.03 -7.45 41.16
CA LEU A 479 -6.30 -6.03 41.44
C LEU A 479 -7.80 -5.79 41.66
N TYR A 480 -8.67 -6.32 40.80
CA TYR A 480 -10.13 -6.22 40.95
C TYR A 480 -10.62 -6.83 42.26
N LEU A 481 -10.10 -8.00 42.64
CA LEU A 481 -10.45 -8.65 43.90
C LEU A 481 -9.98 -7.82 45.10
N SER A 482 -8.79 -7.22 45.01
CA SER A 482 -8.26 -6.33 46.05
C SER A 482 -9.11 -5.07 46.23
N ILE A 483 -9.50 -4.41 45.12
CA ILE A 483 -10.38 -3.23 45.14
C ILE A 483 -11.77 -3.58 45.67
N SER A 484 -12.30 -4.73 45.26
CA SER A 484 -13.61 -5.23 45.71
C SER A 484 -13.58 -5.59 47.20
N ALA A 485 -12.49 -6.19 47.68
CA ALA A 485 -12.27 -6.47 49.09
C ALA A 485 -12.16 -5.19 49.93
N VAL A 486 -11.50 -4.15 49.44
CA VAL A 486 -11.44 -2.83 50.11
C VAL A 486 -12.83 -2.18 50.18
N HIS A 487 -13.62 -2.22 49.11
CA HIS A 487 -15.04 -1.78 49.14
C HIS A 487 -15.90 -2.66 50.06
N LEU A 488 -15.58 -3.94 50.21
CA LEU A 488 -16.24 -4.86 51.13
C LEU A 488 -15.95 -4.50 52.60
N ILE A 489 -14.71 -4.07 52.89
CA ILE A 489 -14.26 -3.65 54.22
C ILE A 489 -14.90 -2.33 54.64
N ASP A 490 -15.13 -1.41 53.69
CA ASP A 490 -15.81 -0.13 53.94
C ASP A 490 -17.35 -0.29 54.06
N GLY A 491 -17.91 -1.31 53.39
CA GLY A 491 -19.34 -1.66 53.40
C GLY A 491 -19.72 -2.74 54.42
N ARG A 492 -19.83 -2.37 55.69
CA ARG A 492 -20.25 -3.22 56.82
C ARG A 492 -21.59 -3.96 56.59
N ARG A 493 -21.60 -5.23 56.11
CA ARG A 493 -22.67 -6.25 56.34
C ARG A 493 -22.30 -7.65 55.81
N ARG A 494 -22.78 -8.68 56.54
CA ARG A 494 -22.24 -10.05 56.65
C ARG A 494 -22.69 -11.08 55.58
N ASP A 495 -23.44 -10.69 54.55
CA ASP A 495 -24.06 -11.65 53.61
C ASP A 495 -23.25 -11.96 52.33
N LYS A 496 -21.99 -11.49 52.23
CA LYS A 496 -21.25 -11.41 50.96
C LYS A 496 -20.21 -12.51 50.70
N TYR A 497 -20.13 -13.56 51.52
CA TYR A 497 -19.27 -14.73 51.21
C TYR A 497 -19.71 -15.45 49.92
N LYS A 498 -20.99 -15.38 49.58
CA LYS A 498 -21.52 -15.90 48.31
C LYS A 498 -21.00 -15.13 47.10
N ASP A 499 -20.79 -13.82 47.22
CA ASP A 499 -20.30 -12.98 46.12
C ASP A 499 -18.81 -13.22 45.86
N ILE A 500 -18.02 -13.51 46.90
CA ILE A 500 -16.60 -13.91 46.75
C ILE A 500 -16.50 -15.27 46.10
N ILE A 501 -17.31 -16.24 46.54
CA ILE A 501 -17.37 -17.57 45.91
C ILE A 501 -17.86 -17.44 44.46
N PHE A 502 -18.86 -16.59 44.19
CA PHE A 502 -19.33 -16.33 42.83
C PHE A 502 -18.26 -15.64 41.97
N ALA A 503 -17.51 -14.68 42.51
CA ALA A 503 -16.41 -14.03 41.80
C ALA A 503 -15.26 -15.01 41.51
N VAL A 504 -14.92 -15.90 42.45
CA VAL A 504 -13.94 -16.97 42.25
C VAL A 504 -14.45 -18.01 41.25
N ILE A 505 -15.74 -18.37 41.29
CA ILE A 505 -16.35 -19.28 40.32
C ILE A 505 -16.39 -18.64 38.93
N CYS A 506 -16.73 -17.35 38.80
CA CYS A 506 -16.66 -16.61 37.55
C CYS A 506 -15.21 -16.50 37.04
N LEU A 507 -14.23 -16.36 37.95
CA LEU A 507 -12.80 -16.43 37.63
C LEU A 507 -12.38 -17.82 37.16
N VAL A 508 -12.93 -18.90 37.72
CA VAL A 508 -12.64 -20.25 37.22
C VAL A 508 -13.31 -20.45 35.84
N HIS A 509 -14.55 -19.98 35.68
CA HIS A 509 -15.36 -20.20 34.48
C HIS A 509 -15.01 -19.27 33.30
N HIS A 510 -14.31 -18.16 33.54
CA HIS A 510 -13.78 -17.25 32.52
C HIS A 510 -12.36 -17.66 32.07
N PHE A 511 -11.69 -18.53 32.84
CA PHE A 511 -10.31 -18.96 32.57
C PHE A 511 -10.20 -20.46 32.17
N THR A 512 -11.31 -21.21 32.20
CA THR A 512 -11.49 -22.52 31.53
C THR A 512 -12.33 -22.34 30.27
#